data_AF-A0A256ZZV7-F1
#
_entry.id   AF-A0A256ZZV7-F1
#
_cell.length_a   1.000
_cell.length_b   1.000
_cell.length_c   1.000
_cell.angle_alpha   90.00
_cell.angle_beta   90.00
_cell.angle_gamma   90.00
#
_symmetry.space_group_name_H-M   'P 1'
#
loop_
_entity.id
_entity.type
_entity.pdbx_description
1 polymer ?
#
loop_
_entity_poly.entity_id
_entity_poly.type
_entity_poly.pdbx_seq_one_letter_code
_entity_poly.pdbx_strand_id
1 'polypeptide(L)'
;MEKLELDGKGLIIHHWDTDGVCSAAMLLNHLREYRLDNFTPQISNYFLTMDEIRRCKGYDFVIIADMALPEENISQISKNSHVVIFDHHLQNPLGFVQHFNPVAMGDKPDRWPSATWVVKDFFGGKVDVLTVLGIVGDNENKIRENNVFNQVISDFCRENNVSFEDLLKMVYLIDSNYKVRDKEEVERIPHVLKDNMARVEKIILGNRKWNENFLLLEDEIKKLLENKDLLSERDNVLFMEMKTPYVVISTVTRRLAWSTGKNVVVVNHGFFDNSDQVYVRSNNLSLNNLIKRVKSYGFNAGGKNNVMGAIVPKNKTDHLLEEVFDFFSAADGGEM
;
A
#
# COMPACT_ATOMS: atom_id res chain seq x y z
N MET A 1 11.80 27.15 -5.04
CA MET A 1 11.87 25.70 -4.78
C MET A 1 12.65 25.52 -3.50
N GLU A 2 12.06 24.85 -2.51
CA GLU A 2 12.85 24.26 -1.42
C GLU A 2 13.96 23.41 -2.05
N LYS A 3 15.19 23.56 -1.56
CA LYS A 3 16.32 22.76 -2.03
C LYS A 3 16.42 21.51 -1.17
N LEU A 4 16.62 20.37 -1.81
CA LEU A 4 17.11 19.16 -1.14
C LEU A 4 18.50 19.44 -0.59
N GLU A 5 18.71 19.21 0.70
CA GLU A 5 20.00 19.35 1.36
C GLU A 5 20.60 17.96 1.60
N LEU A 6 21.23 17.40 0.56
CA LEU A 6 21.79 16.05 0.58
C LEU A 6 23.30 16.07 0.36
N ASP A 7 24.03 15.36 1.21
CA ASP A 7 25.47 15.11 1.07
C ASP A 7 25.80 13.67 1.55
N GLY A 8 26.80 13.05 0.94
CA GLY A 8 27.24 11.70 1.29
C GLY A 8 26.41 10.54 0.70
N LYS A 9 26.38 9.42 1.42
CA LYS A 9 25.72 8.17 1.06
C LYS A 9 24.25 8.20 1.51
N GLY A 10 23.33 7.91 0.60
CA GLY A 10 21.89 7.93 0.89
C GLY A 10 21.22 6.56 0.91
N LEU A 11 20.09 6.50 1.60
CA LEU A 11 19.19 5.34 1.64
C LEU A 11 17.77 5.77 1.28
N ILE A 12 17.08 5.03 0.42
CA ILE A 12 15.64 5.18 0.20
C ILE A 12 14.90 4.06 0.93
N ILE A 13 14.00 4.43 1.83
CA ILE A 13 12.99 3.53 2.41
C ILE A 13 11.71 3.78 1.65
N HIS A 14 11.14 2.75 1.04
CA HIS A 14 9.91 2.91 0.26
C HIS A 14 8.85 1.88 0.62
N HIS A 15 7.59 2.23 0.38
CA HIS A 15 6.49 1.28 0.45
C HIS A 15 6.62 0.20 -0.63
N TRP A 16 6.03 -0.97 -0.38
CA TRP A 16 6.22 -2.17 -1.19
C TRP A 16 5.31 -2.26 -2.41
N ASP A 17 4.28 -1.41 -2.51
CA ASP A 17 3.36 -1.41 -3.64
C ASP A 17 3.87 -0.55 -4.79
N THR A 18 3.04 -0.44 -5.83
CA THR A 18 3.41 0.24 -7.07
C THR A 18 3.76 1.71 -6.87
N ASP A 19 3.08 2.45 -5.99
CA ASP A 19 3.39 3.88 -5.78
C ASP A 19 4.73 4.08 -5.09
N GLY A 20 4.99 3.37 -3.99
CA GLY A 20 6.29 3.40 -3.31
C GLY A 20 7.45 2.94 -4.18
N VAL A 21 7.27 1.84 -4.92
CA VAL A 21 8.30 1.32 -5.84
C VAL A 21 8.59 2.28 -6.99
N CYS A 22 7.55 2.88 -7.59
CA CYS A 22 7.74 3.88 -8.65
C CYS A 22 8.38 5.16 -8.10
N SER A 23 7.99 5.59 -6.90
CA SER A 23 8.58 6.74 -6.22
C SER A 23 10.07 6.53 -5.97
N ALA A 24 10.46 5.35 -5.50
CA ALA A 24 11.87 4.98 -5.33
C ALA A 24 12.63 4.98 -6.66
N ALA A 25 12.04 4.44 -7.73
CA ALA A 25 12.66 4.46 -9.07
C ALA A 25 12.89 5.89 -9.57
N MET A 26 11.90 6.78 -9.40
CA MET A 26 12.01 8.20 -9.75
C MET A 26 13.09 8.90 -8.95
N LEU A 27 13.13 8.70 -7.62
CA LEU A 27 14.16 9.27 -6.75
C LEU A 27 15.56 8.79 -7.12
N LEU A 28 15.74 7.49 -7.37
CA LEU A 28 17.01 6.92 -7.83
C LEU A 28 17.47 7.51 -9.17
N ASN A 29 16.55 7.91 -10.05
CA ASN A 29 16.85 8.53 -11.33
C ASN A 29 17.20 10.02 -11.17
N HIS A 30 16.43 10.77 -10.38
CA HIS A 30 16.64 12.19 -10.14
C HIS A 30 17.91 12.49 -9.34
N LEU A 31 18.29 11.59 -8.44
CA LEU A 31 19.44 11.72 -7.54
C LEU A 31 20.58 10.77 -7.93
N ARG A 32 20.74 10.51 -9.24
CA ARG A 32 21.70 9.53 -9.78
C ARG A 32 23.17 9.85 -9.52
N GLU A 33 23.48 11.09 -9.17
CA GLU A 33 24.79 11.57 -8.76
C GLU A 33 25.17 11.09 -7.35
N TYR A 34 24.19 10.70 -6.53
CA TYR A 34 24.41 10.17 -5.19
C TYR A 34 24.54 8.64 -5.21
N ARG A 35 25.32 8.11 -4.27
CA ARG A 35 25.33 6.67 -3.99
C ARG A 35 24.11 6.34 -3.12
N LEU A 36 23.08 5.77 -3.76
CA LEU A 36 21.82 5.42 -3.13
C LEU A 36 21.62 3.91 -3.09
N ASP A 37 21.40 3.40 -1.88
CA ASP A 37 20.81 2.08 -1.66
C ASP A 37 19.31 2.25 -1.41
N ASN A 38 18.50 1.21 -1.58
CA ASN A 38 17.09 1.21 -1.18
C ASN A 38 16.72 -0.06 -0.40
N PHE A 39 15.63 0.02 0.37
CA PHE A 39 14.95 -1.15 0.90
C PHE A 39 13.47 -0.84 1.19
N THR A 40 12.67 -1.89 1.33
CA THR A 40 11.30 -1.79 1.88
C THR A 40 11.29 -2.38 3.29
N PRO A 41 10.44 -1.90 4.21
CA PRO A 41 10.24 -2.59 5.47
C PRO A 41 9.77 -4.04 5.24
N GLN A 42 9.83 -4.86 6.29
CA GLN A 42 9.18 -6.17 6.29
C GLN A 42 7.75 -6.06 5.74
N ILE A 43 7.42 -6.84 4.72
CA ILE A 43 6.12 -6.74 4.04
C ILE A 43 4.98 -6.90 5.05
N SER A 44 3.99 -6.00 4.97
CA SER A 44 2.88 -5.83 5.91
C SER A 44 3.21 -5.15 7.25
N ASN A 45 4.45 -4.70 7.48
CA ASN A 45 4.79 -3.84 8.61
C ASN A 45 4.78 -2.36 8.19
N TYR A 46 3.84 -1.58 8.70
CA TYR A 46 3.79 -0.12 8.52
C TYR A 46 4.74 0.64 9.47
N PHE A 47 5.74 -0.05 10.01
CA PHE A 47 6.75 0.45 10.94
C PHE A 47 8.08 -0.28 10.67
N LEU A 48 9.17 0.30 11.16
CA LEU A 48 10.48 -0.32 11.06
C LEU A 48 10.79 -1.17 12.29
N THR A 49 11.35 -2.34 12.06
CA THR A 49 11.98 -3.15 13.11
C THR A 49 13.26 -2.47 13.61
N MET A 50 13.72 -2.86 14.80
CA MET A 50 14.97 -2.33 15.34
C MET A 50 16.19 -2.60 14.45
N ASP A 51 16.21 -3.72 13.72
CA ASP A 51 17.30 -4.03 12.80
C ASP A 51 17.26 -3.15 11.55
N GLU A 52 16.08 -2.83 11.03
CA GLU A 52 15.91 -1.88 9.93
C GLU A 52 16.30 -0.45 10.33
N ILE A 53 15.94 -0.02 11.55
CA ILE A 53 16.40 1.27 12.10
C ILE A 53 17.92 1.28 12.25
N ARG A 54 18.54 0.19 12.73
CA ARG A 54 20.02 0.09 12.83
C ARG A 54 20.68 0.18 11.46
N ARG A 55 20.10 -0.43 10.41
CA ARG A 55 20.61 -0.34 9.03
C ARG A 55 20.71 1.12 8.56
N CYS A 56 19.78 1.97 8.96
CA CYS A 56 19.76 3.39 8.58
C CYS A 56 20.96 4.18 9.10
N LYS A 57 21.60 3.75 10.20
CA LYS A 57 22.75 4.46 10.81
C LYS A 57 24.01 4.50 9.93
N GLY A 58 24.09 3.68 8.88
CA GLY A 58 25.22 3.65 7.96
C GLY A 58 25.12 4.64 6.80
N TYR A 59 24.19 5.60 6.86
CA TYR A 59 23.89 6.54 5.78
C TYR A 59 23.83 7.96 6.30
N ASP A 60 24.34 8.89 5.51
CA ASP A 60 24.40 10.32 5.82
C ASP A 60 23.00 10.96 5.71
N PHE A 61 22.18 10.46 4.76
CA PHE A 61 20.78 10.82 4.64
C PHE A 61 19.88 9.62 4.33
N VAL A 62 18.61 9.75 4.71
CA VAL A 62 17.55 8.76 4.49
C VAL A 62 16.35 9.48 3.88
N ILE A 63 15.89 8.97 2.74
CA ILE A 63 14.66 9.40 2.09
C ILE A 63 13.58 8.36 2.37
N ILE A 64 12.44 8.79 2.92
CA ILE A 64 11.26 7.96 3.10
C ILE A 64 10.27 8.30 1.98
N ALA A 65 9.88 7.32 1.19
CA ALA A 65 8.99 7.48 0.05
C ALA A 65 7.69 6.68 0.27
N ASP A 66 6.55 7.35 0.13
CA ASP A 66 5.21 6.74 0.20
C ASP A 66 4.91 6.02 1.53
N MET A 67 5.45 6.52 2.64
CA MET A 67 5.24 5.89 3.94
C MET A 67 5.07 6.91 5.06
N ALA A 68 3.91 6.83 5.73
CA ALA A 68 3.68 7.49 7.02
C ALA A 68 4.23 6.63 8.18
N LEU A 69 5.56 6.50 8.25
CA LEU A 69 6.22 5.78 9.35
C LEU A 69 5.89 6.43 10.71
N PRO A 70 5.79 5.64 11.80
CA PRO A 70 5.64 6.19 13.15
C PRO A 70 6.71 7.24 13.46
N GLU A 71 6.31 8.33 14.11
CA GLU A 71 7.21 9.41 14.53
C GLU A 71 8.42 8.88 15.32
N GLU A 72 8.22 7.86 16.16
CA GLU A 72 9.31 7.22 16.90
C GLU A 72 10.37 6.60 15.98
N ASN A 73 9.97 5.92 14.90
CA ASN A 73 10.92 5.37 13.93
C ASN A 73 11.72 6.49 13.25
N ILE A 74 11.02 7.55 12.82
CA ILE A 74 11.64 8.69 12.14
C ILE A 74 12.60 9.42 13.09
N SER A 75 12.20 9.63 14.34
CA SER A 75 13.03 10.22 15.40
C SER A 75 14.28 9.38 15.71
N GLN A 76 14.18 8.04 15.66
CA GLN A 76 15.35 7.19 15.85
C GLN A 76 16.34 7.27 14.69
N ILE A 77 15.86 7.38 13.45
CA ILE A 77 16.70 7.57 12.26
C ILE A 77 17.37 8.95 12.28
N SER A 78 16.61 10.01 12.57
CA SER A 78 17.08 11.39 12.51
C SER A 78 18.20 11.72 13.50
N LYS A 79 18.43 10.86 14.51
CA LYS A 79 19.58 10.97 15.42
C LYS A 79 20.94 10.79 14.73
N ASN A 80 20.99 10.09 13.58
CA ASN A 80 22.24 9.75 12.90
C ASN A 80 22.27 10.17 11.43
N SER A 81 21.12 10.46 10.83
CA SER A 81 21.01 10.75 9.40
C SER A 81 20.08 11.94 9.16
N HIS A 82 20.37 12.73 8.13
CA HIS A 82 19.40 13.71 7.65
C HIS A 82 18.19 12.98 7.05
N VAL A 83 16.97 13.34 7.44
CA VAL A 83 15.76 12.65 6.97
C VAL A 83 14.95 13.56 6.06
N VAL A 84 14.58 13.03 4.90
CA VAL A 84 13.68 13.64 3.93
C VAL A 84 12.49 12.72 3.70
N ILE A 85 11.28 13.26 3.60
CA ILE A 85 10.06 12.49 3.36
C ILE A 85 9.39 13.00 2.09
N PHE A 86 9.06 12.09 1.17
CA PHE A 86 8.16 12.30 0.04
C PHE A 86 6.93 11.42 0.25
N ASP A 87 5.80 12.05 0.53
CA ASP A 87 4.60 11.32 0.92
C ASP A 87 3.33 12.12 0.58
N HIS A 88 2.17 11.46 0.59
CA HIS A 88 0.85 12.05 0.37
C HIS A 88 -0.19 11.60 1.40
N HIS A 89 0.18 10.76 2.36
CA HIS A 89 -0.72 10.31 3.41
C HIS A 89 -1.08 11.44 4.38
N LEU A 90 -2.27 11.34 4.98
CA LEU A 90 -2.67 12.20 6.09
C LEU A 90 -1.85 11.86 7.33
N GLN A 91 -0.95 12.77 7.72
CA GLN A 91 -0.14 12.66 8.93
C GLN A 91 0.19 14.04 9.48
N ASN A 92 0.62 14.10 10.75
CA ASN A 92 1.11 15.34 11.33
C ASN A 92 2.50 15.66 10.78
N PRO A 93 2.78 16.92 10.38
CA PRO A 93 4.11 17.29 9.93
C PRO A 93 5.12 17.20 11.08
N LEU A 94 6.31 16.65 10.79
CA LEU A 94 7.39 16.50 11.76
C LEU A 94 8.38 17.67 11.59
N GLY A 95 8.46 18.54 12.59
CA GLY A 95 9.27 19.77 12.51
C GLY A 95 10.80 19.57 12.50
N PHE A 96 11.28 18.34 12.64
CA PHE A 96 12.71 18.01 12.73
C PHE A 96 13.26 17.29 11.48
N VAL A 97 12.46 17.18 10.40
CA VAL A 97 12.86 16.57 9.11
C VAL A 97 12.41 17.44 7.94
N GLN A 98 12.99 17.25 6.75
CA GLN A 98 12.45 17.86 5.53
C GLN A 98 11.25 17.04 5.05
N HIS A 99 10.08 17.68 4.93
CA HIS A 99 8.83 16.97 4.68
C HIS A 99 8.11 17.52 3.45
N PHE A 100 8.23 16.80 2.34
CA PHE A 100 7.48 17.02 1.11
C PHE A 100 6.21 16.17 1.14
N ASN A 101 5.22 16.65 1.89
CA ASN A 101 3.88 16.06 1.95
C ASN A 101 2.81 17.15 1.98
N PRO A 102 2.25 17.51 0.82
CA PRO A 102 1.25 18.57 0.72
C PRO A 102 -0.02 18.30 1.54
N VAL A 103 -0.40 17.03 1.72
CA VAL A 103 -1.57 16.62 2.51
C VAL A 103 -1.33 16.84 4.00
N ALA A 104 -0.14 16.49 4.50
CA ALA A 104 0.27 16.80 5.87
C ALA A 104 0.36 18.31 6.13
N MET A 105 0.62 19.11 5.09
CA MET A 105 0.63 20.58 5.14
C MET A 105 -0.76 21.22 4.94
N GLY A 106 -1.83 20.42 4.87
CA GLY A 106 -3.21 20.89 4.86
C GLY A 106 -3.86 21.05 3.48
N ASP A 107 -3.20 20.63 2.39
CA ASP A 107 -3.86 20.54 1.08
C ASP A 107 -4.81 19.33 1.04
N LYS A 108 -5.70 19.32 0.05
CA LYS A 108 -6.73 18.28 -0.05
C LYS A 108 -6.14 16.98 -0.64
N PRO A 109 -6.44 15.81 -0.05
CA PRO A 109 -5.93 14.51 -0.55
C PRO A 109 -6.28 14.21 -2.01
N ASP A 110 -7.43 14.68 -2.50
CA ASP A 110 -7.90 14.46 -3.89
C ASP A 110 -7.04 15.17 -4.94
N ARG A 111 -6.16 16.09 -4.54
CA ARG A 111 -5.18 16.77 -5.40
C ARG A 111 -3.81 16.10 -5.42
N TRP A 112 -3.57 15.14 -4.54
CA TRP A 112 -2.30 14.45 -4.34
C TRP A 112 -2.54 12.93 -4.34
N PRO A 113 -2.83 12.36 -5.53
CA PRO A 113 -3.38 11.02 -5.66
C PRO A 113 -2.37 9.91 -5.34
N SER A 114 -1.07 10.24 -5.29
CA SER A 114 0.05 9.34 -5.06
C SER A 114 1.32 10.10 -4.66
N ALA A 115 2.29 9.43 -4.04
CA ALA A 115 3.62 9.95 -3.76
C ALA A 115 4.45 10.16 -5.03
N THR A 116 4.28 9.36 -6.10
CA THR A 116 4.94 9.65 -7.38
C THR A 116 4.55 11.01 -7.93
N TRP A 117 3.30 11.45 -7.70
CA TRP A 117 2.85 12.80 -8.10
C TRP A 117 3.58 13.89 -7.31
N VAL A 118 3.83 13.66 -6.02
CA VAL A 118 4.61 14.56 -5.15
C VAL A 118 6.06 14.65 -5.64
N VAL A 119 6.70 13.52 -5.95
CA VAL A 119 8.07 13.48 -6.50
C VAL A 119 8.13 14.21 -7.84
N LYS A 120 7.18 13.95 -8.75
CA LYS A 120 7.07 14.64 -10.05
C LYS A 120 6.92 16.15 -9.89
N ASP A 121 6.10 16.60 -8.94
CA ASP A 121 5.87 18.03 -8.70
C ASP A 121 7.14 18.70 -8.17
N PHE A 122 7.76 18.10 -7.16
CA PHE A 122 8.99 18.61 -6.54
C PHE A 122 10.14 18.80 -7.55
N PHE A 123 10.40 17.80 -8.39
CA PHE A 123 11.48 17.87 -9.39
C PHE A 123 11.07 18.60 -10.69
N GLY A 124 9.83 19.08 -10.80
CA GLY A 124 9.34 19.74 -12.01
C GLY A 124 9.31 18.81 -13.23
N GLY A 125 9.11 17.52 -13.01
CA GLY A 125 9.10 16.48 -14.04
C GLY A 125 7.88 16.55 -14.97
N LYS A 126 7.97 15.88 -16.12
CA LYS A 126 6.79 15.60 -16.97
C LYS A 126 6.02 14.42 -16.38
N VAL A 127 4.75 14.29 -16.76
CA VAL A 127 3.98 13.08 -16.46
C VAL A 127 4.54 11.95 -17.32
N ASP A 128 5.16 10.98 -16.66
CA ASP A 128 5.68 9.76 -17.29
C ASP A 128 4.95 8.51 -16.78
N VAL A 129 5.34 7.36 -17.30
CA VAL A 129 4.74 6.07 -16.95
C VAL A 129 4.84 5.78 -15.44
N LEU A 130 5.95 6.10 -14.77
CA LEU A 130 6.11 5.86 -13.34
C LEU A 130 5.16 6.73 -12.51
N THR A 131 5.03 7.99 -12.92
CA THR A 131 4.05 8.92 -12.33
C THR A 131 2.65 8.34 -12.44
N VAL A 132 2.25 7.93 -13.64
CA VAL A 132 0.91 7.38 -13.91
C VAL A 132 0.66 6.06 -13.17
N LEU A 133 1.67 5.18 -13.09
CA LEU A 133 1.55 3.91 -12.37
C LEU A 133 1.34 4.11 -10.87
N GLY A 134 1.97 5.08 -10.22
CA GLY A 134 1.69 5.39 -8.82
C GLY A 134 0.25 5.88 -8.60
N ILE A 135 -0.22 6.79 -9.45
CA ILE A 135 -1.61 7.28 -9.41
C ILE A 135 -2.62 6.13 -9.54
N VAL A 136 -2.42 5.25 -10.54
CA VAL A 136 -3.29 4.10 -10.78
C VAL A 136 -3.12 3.03 -9.68
N GLY A 137 -1.92 2.89 -9.11
CA GLY A 137 -1.62 1.95 -8.03
C GLY A 137 -2.47 2.19 -6.78
N ASP A 138 -2.49 3.43 -6.28
CA ASP A 138 -3.19 3.76 -5.03
C ASP A 138 -4.72 3.76 -5.14
N ASN A 139 -5.21 3.99 -6.37
CA ASN A 139 -6.62 4.29 -6.61
C ASN A 139 -7.32 3.22 -7.43
N GLU A 140 -6.58 2.36 -8.13
CA GLU A 140 -7.09 1.39 -9.10
C GLU A 140 -8.14 2.03 -10.04
N ASN A 141 -9.29 1.39 -10.25
CA ASN A 141 -10.38 1.92 -11.06
C ASN A 141 -11.01 3.19 -10.50
N LYS A 142 -10.91 3.44 -9.18
CA LYS A 142 -11.55 4.59 -8.53
C LYS A 142 -10.99 5.92 -9.02
N ILE A 143 -9.75 5.95 -9.52
CA ILE A 143 -9.16 7.18 -10.06
C ILE A 143 -9.98 7.79 -11.20
N ARG A 144 -10.76 6.97 -11.92
CA ARG A 144 -11.62 7.42 -13.00
C ARG A 144 -12.74 8.36 -12.52
N GLU A 145 -13.07 8.34 -11.23
CA GLU A 145 -14.03 9.26 -10.58
C GLU A 145 -13.41 10.65 -10.34
N ASN A 146 -12.09 10.77 -10.31
CA ASN A 146 -11.39 12.05 -10.21
C ASN A 146 -11.17 12.64 -11.60
N ASN A 147 -12.01 13.61 -11.98
CA ASN A 147 -11.99 14.19 -13.32
C ASN A 147 -10.61 14.74 -13.75
N VAL A 148 -9.84 15.32 -12.83
CA VAL A 148 -8.52 15.90 -13.14
C VAL A 148 -7.53 14.81 -13.48
N PHE A 149 -7.38 13.81 -12.61
CA PHE A 149 -6.41 12.73 -12.83
C PHE A 149 -6.87 11.73 -13.88
N ASN A 150 -8.16 11.51 -14.04
CA ASN A 150 -8.69 10.74 -15.17
C ASN A 150 -8.31 11.37 -16.51
N GLN A 151 -8.33 12.71 -16.61
CA GLN A 151 -7.87 13.42 -17.81
C GLN A 151 -6.35 13.25 -18.01
N VAL A 152 -5.55 13.43 -16.96
CA VAL A 152 -4.08 13.22 -17.02
C VAL A 152 -3.74 11.82 -17.51
N ILE A 153 -4.40 10.79 -16.99
CA ILE A 153 -4.19 9.40 -17.39
C ILE A 153 -4.66 9.18 -18.83
N SER A 154 -5.81 9.71 -19.21
CA SER A 154 -6.35 9.58 -20.57
C SER A 154 -5.44 10.23 -21.62
N ASP A 155 -4.87 11.39 -21.30
CA ASP A 155 -3.90 12.07 -22.16
C ASP A 155 -2.61 11.25 -22.29
N PHE A 156 -2.06 10.76 -21.18
CA PHE A 156 -0.90 9.85 -21.19
C PHE A 156 -1.16 8.60 -22.04
N CYS A 157 -2.31 7.94 -21.84
CA CYS A 157 -2.71 6.75 -22.60
C CYS A 157 -2.74 7.02 -24.11
N ARG A 158 -3.33 8.15 -24.52
CA ARG A 158 -3.42 8.55 -25.93
C ARG A 158 -2.04 8.84 -26.53
N GLU A 159 -1.20 9.55 -25.80
CA GLU A 159 0.14 9.95 -26.27
C GLU A 159 1.10 8.75 -26.41
N ASN A 160 0.94 7.75 -25.55
CA ASN A 160 1.85 6.59 -25.50
C ASN A 160 1.26 5.32 -26.14
N ASN A 161 0.03 5.38 -26.65
CA ASN A 161 -0.70 4.23 -27.22
C ASN A 161 -0.77 3.04 -26.25
N VAL A 162 -1.12 3.33 -24.99
CA VAL A 162 -1.28 2.37 -23.89
C VAL A 162 -2.70 2.50 -23.35
N SER A 163 -3.39 1.40 -23.07
CA SER A 163 -4.73 1.45 -22.49
C SER A 163 -4.67 1.57 -20.96
N PHE A 164 -5.76 2.02 -20.32
CA PHE A 164 -5.86 2.00 -18.86
C PHE A 164 -5.76 0.57 -18.30
N GLU A 165 -6.28 -0.42 -19.03
CA GLU A 165 -6.19 -1.82 -18.62
C GLU A 165 -4.75 -2.35 -18.66
N ASP A 166 -3.93 -1.86 -19.60
CA ASP A 166 -2.49 -2.13 -19.59
C ASP A 166 -1.81 -1.50 -18.36
N LEU A 167 -2.18 -0.27 -17.99
CA LEU A 167 -1.69 0.39 -16.76
C LEU A 167 -2.06 -0.43 -15.52
N LEU A 168 -3.33 -0.83 -15.37
CA LEU A 168 -3.78 -1.69 -14.27
C LEU A 168 -3.04 -3.03 -14.26
N LYS A 169 -2.83 -3.65 -15.42
CA LYS A 169 -2.07 -4.89 -15.52
C LYS A 169 -0.63 -4.69 -15.04
N MET A 170 0.00 -3.58 -15.40
CA MET A 170 1.35 -3.24 -14.93
C MET A 170 1.40 -3.07 -13.41
N VAL A 171 0.42 -2.36 -12.82
CA VAL A 171 0.26 -2.27 -11.36
C VAL A 171 0.17 -3.66 -10.74
N TYR A 172 -0.69 -4.54 -11.26
CA TYR A 172 -0.84 -5.89 -10.70
C TYR A 172 0.41 -6.76 -10.84
N LEU A 173 1.18 -6.58 -11.92
CA LEU A 173 2.46 -7.27 -12.11
C LEU A 173 3.50 -6.79 -11.08
N ILE A 174 3.61 -5.49 -10.82
CA ILE A 174 4.52 -4.94 -9.80
C ILE A 174 4.09 -5.43 -8.41
N ASP A 175 2.82 -5.23 -8.05
CA ASP A 175 2.24 -5.60 -6.77
C ASP A 175 2.30 -7.11 -6.47
N SER A 176 2.30 -7.95 -7.51
CA SER A 176 2.36 -9.40 -7.36
C SER A 176 3.57 -9.83 -6.51
N ASN A 177 4.68 -9.10 -6.58
CA ASN A 177 5.92 -9.43 -5.90
C ASN A 177 5.80 -9.31 -4.37
N TYR A 178 5.25 -8.20 -3.86
CA TYR A 178 5.01 -8.11 -2.41
C TYR A 178 3.90 -9.05 -1.97
N LYS A 179 2.89 -9.30 -2.84
CA LYS A 179 1.79 -10.21 -2.54
C LYS A 179 2.23 -11.67 -2.37
N VAL A 180 3.25 -12.10 -3.13
CA VAL A 180 3.93 -13.40 -2.91
C VAL A 180 5.03 -13.35 -1.85
N ARG A 181 5.21 -12.20 -1.17
CA ARG A 181 6.23 -11.94 -0.13
C ARG A 181 7.67 -11.98 -0.63
N ASP A 182 7.90 -11.72 -1.91
CA ASP A 182 9.23 -11.65 -2.51
C ASP A 182 9.84 -10.27 -2.26
N LYS A 183 10.27 -10.04 -1.02
CA LYS A 183 10.84 -8.76 -0.57
C LYS A 183 12.06 -8.35 -1.39
N GLU A 184 12.96 -9.31 -1.68
CA GLU A 184 14.17 -9.06 -2.47
C GLU A 184 13.83 -8.53 -3.87
N GLU A 185 12.79 -9.09 -4.51
CA GLU A 185 12.31 -8.59 -5.78
C GLU A 185 11.73 -7.19 -5.65
N VAL A 186 10.92 -6.90 -4.61
CA VAL A 186 10.39 -5.55 -4.37
C VAL A 186 11.50 -4.51 -4.24
N GLU A 187 12.58 -4.84 -3.53
CA GLU A 187 13.76 -3.95 -3.41
C GLU A 187 14.52 -3.82 -4.74
N ARG A 188 14.43 -4.80 -5.64
CA ARG A 188 15.07 -4.79 -6.96
C ARG A 188 14.30 -4.00 -8.01
N ILE A 189 12.97 -3.96 -7.95
CA ILE A 189 12.13 -3.31 -8.98
C ILE A 189 12.54 -1.85 -9.24
N PRO A 190 12.78 -0.99 -8.23
CA PRO A 190 13.16 0.40 -8.46
C PRO A 190 14.37 0.57 -9.38
N HIS A 191 15.39 -0.29 -9.22
CA HIS A 191 16.57 -0.31 -10.08
C HIS A 191 16.25 -0.77 -11.51
N VAL A 192 15.44 -1.83 -11.64
CA VAL A 192 14.99 -2.32 -12.96
C VAL A 192 14.26 -1.22 -13.74
N LEU A 193 13.36 -0.49 -13.07
CA LEU A 193 12.59 0.59 -13.70
C LEU A 193 13.49 1.77 -14.06
N LYS A 194 14.34 2.23 -13.13
CA LYS A 194 15.31 3.30 -13.35
C LYS A 194 16.24 3.02 -14.54
N ASP A 195 16.76 1.80 -14.65
CA ASP A 195 17.70 1.45 -15.71
C ASP A 195 17.03 1.29 -17.09
N ASN A 196 15.69 1.31 -17.14
CA ASN A 196 14.91 1.08 -18.35
C ASN A 196 13.83 2.16 -18.59
N MET A 197 14.03 3.39 -18.13
CA MET A 197 13.05 4.49 -18.21
C MET A 197 12.37 4.66 -19.58
N ALA A 198 13.09 4.41 -20.69
CA ALA A 198 12.57 4.57 -22.05
C ALA A 198 11.66 3.42 -22.52
N ARG A 199 11.55 2.32 -21.77
CA ARG A 199 10.84 1.09 -22.17
C ARG A 199 10.16 0.41 -20.98
N VAL A 200 9.81 1.16 -19.95
CA VAL A 200 9.29 0.65 -18.69
C VAL A 200 8.09 -0.28 -18.92
N GLU A 201 7.16 0.12 -19.79
CA GLU A 201 5.95 -0.65 -20.09
C GLU A 201 6.29 -2.03 -20.62
N LYS A 202 7.24 -2.10 -21.57
CA LYS A 202 7.69 -3.36 -22.16
C LYS A 202 8.40 -4.23 -21.13
N ILE A 203 9.20 -3.62 -20.25
CA ILE A 203 9.88 -4.35 -19.18
C ILE A 203 8.87 -4.93 -18.21
N ILE A 204 7.87 -4.16 -17.75
CA ILE A 204 6.87 -4.66 -16.81
C ILE A 204 6.01 -5.76 -17.44
N LEU A 205 5.40 -5.48 -18.59
CA LEU A 205 4.48 -6.41 -19.25
C LEU A 205 5.19 -7.71 -19.69
N GLY A 206 6.46 -7.61 -20.09
CA GLY A 206 7.28 -8.73 -20.53
C GLY A 206 8.06 -9.45 -19.43
N ASN A 207 7.99 -9.01 -18.17
CA ASN A 207 8.78 -9.61 -17.10
C ASN A 207 8.23 -11.00 -16.75
N ARG A 208 9.02 -12.04 -17.04
CA ARG A 208 8.62 -13.43 -16.80
C ARG A 208 8.29 -13.71 -15.33
N LYS A 209 9.15 -13.31 -14.39
CA LYS A 209 8.98 -13.57 -12.96
C LYS A 209 7.72 -12.88 -12.41
N TRP A 210 7.47 -11.64 -12.81
CA TRP A 210 6.28 -10.89 -12.37
C TRP A 210 4.99 -11.50 -12.93
N ASN A 211 5.02 -11.98 -14.18
CA ASN A 211 3.88 -12.71 -14.75
C ASN A 211 3.64 -14.05 -14.04
N GLU A 212 4.70 -14.80 -13.69
CA GLU A 212 4.59 -16.05 -12.92
C GLU A 212 3.97 -15.78 -11.53
N ASN A 213 4.44 -14.75 -10.82
CA ASN A 213 3.88 -14.33 -9.53
C ASN A 213 2.42 -13.89 -9.64
N PHE A 214 2.08 -13.10 -10.67
CA PHE A 214 0.70 -12.68 -10.92
C PHE A 214 -0.24 -13.86 -11.18
N LEU A 215 0.16 -14.80 -12.02
CA LEU A 215 -0.64 -16.00 -12.32
C LEU A 215 -0.82 -16.90 -11.09
N LEU A 216 0.23 -17.05 -10.28
CA LEU A 216 0.17 -17.78 -9.01
C LEU A 216 -0.89 -17.19 -8.07
N LEU A 217 -0.92 -15.86 -7.94
CA LEU A 217 -1.88 -15.17 -7.09
C LEU A 217 -3.31 -15.24 -7.63
N GLU A 218 -3.51 -15.09 -8.94
CA GLU A 218 -4.84 -15.22 -9.53
C GLU A 218 -5.39 -16.65 -9.39
N ASP A 219 -4.55 -17.68 -9.55
CA ASP A 219 -4.95 -19.07 -9.32
C ASP A 219 -5.31 -19.33 -7.85
N GLU A 220 -4.52 -18.81 -6.90
CA GLU A 220 -4.86 -18.89 -5.47
C GLU A 220 -6.18 -18.18 -5.15
N ILE A 221 -6.33 -16.92 -5.57
CA ILE A 221 -7.53 -16.13 -5.30
C ILE A 221 -8.76 -16.82 -5.89
N LYS A 222 -8.63 -17.38 -7.11
CA LYS A 222 -9.70 -18.15 -7.74
C LYS A 222 -10.07 -19.38 -6.89
N LYS A 223 -9.09 -20.18 -6.45
CA LYS A 223 -9.35 -21.35 -5.59
C LYS A 223 -10.06 -20.97 -4.29
N LEU A 224 -9.63 -19.87 -3.66
CA LEU A 224 -10.24 -19.37 -2.43
C LEU A 224 -11.70 -18.95 -2.65
N LEU A 225 -11.99 -18.23 -3.72
CA LEU A 225 -13.34 -17.73 -4.03
C LEU A 225 -14.30 -18.82 -4.52
N GLU A 226 -13.80 -19.86 -5.19
CA GLU A 226 -14.61 -20.97 -5.70
C GLU A 226 -14.90 -22.03 -4.62
N ASN A 227 -14.13 -22.05 -3.54
CA ASN A 227 -14.31 -23.01 -2.45
C ASN A 227 -15.44 -22.58 -1.50
N LYS A 228 -16.63 -23.17 -1.69
CA LYS A 228 -17.82 -22.92 -0.86
C LYS A 228 -17.67 -23.37 0.59
N ASP A 229 -16.79 -24.32 0.89
CA ASP A 229 -16.59 -24.82 2.25
C ASP A 229 -15.88 -23.79 3.14
N LEU A 230 -15.24 -22.78 2.54
CA LEU A 230 -14.63 -21.66 3.27
C LEU A 230 -15.64 -20.56 3.60
N LEU A 231 -16.85 -20.62 3.06
CA LEU A 231 -17.87 -19.57 3.13
C LEU A 231 -19.01 -19.98 4.06
N SER A 232 -19.40 -19.06 4.93
CA SER A 232 -20.62 -19.13 5.72
C SER A 232 -21.29 -17.77 5.77
N GLU A 233 -22.52 -17.72 6.28
CA GLU A 233 -23.26 -16.49 6.46
C GLU A 233 -23.79 -16.42 7.90
N ARG A 234 -23.58 -15.27 8.53
CA ARG A 234 -24.04 -14.98 9.89
C ARG A 234 -24.59 -13.55 9.92
N ASP A 235 -25.82 -13.38 10.38
CA ASP A 235 -26.44 -12.05 10.55
C ASP A 235 -26.34 -11.16 9.30
N ASN A 236 -26.62 -11.72 8.11
CA ASN A 236 -26.52 -11.06 6.79
C ASN A 236 -25.09 -10.57 6.43
N VAL A 237 -24.07 -11.05 7.14
CA VAL A 237 -22.65 -10.84 6.86
C VAL A 237 -22.09 -12.12 6.24
N LEU A 238 -21.43 -11.98 5.10
CA LEU A 238 -20.69 -13.08 4.49
C LEU A 238 -19.37 -13.26 5.23
N PHE A 239 -19.13 -14.47 5.75
CA PHE A 239 -17.94 -14.81 6.51
C PHE A 239 -17.09 -15.82 5.75
N MET A 240 -15.79 -15.56 5.62
CA MET A 240 -14.83 -16.49 5.02
C MET A 240 -13.66 -16.77 5.96
N GLU A 241 -13.32 -18.04 6.11
CA GLU A 241 -12.06 -18.46 6.74
C GLU A 241 -11.14 -19.03 5.67
N MET A 242 -9.94 -18.46 5.55
CA MET A 242 -8.95 -18.90 4.59
C MET A 242 -7.59 -19.15 5.24
N LYS A 243 -6.74 -19.89 4.53
CA LYS A 243 -5.38 -20.18 4.96
C LYS A 243 -4.44 -20.05 3.77
N THR A 244 -3.78 -18.91 3.68
CA THR A 244 -2.82 -18.64 2.62
C THR A 244 -1.66 -17.78 3.14
N PRO A 245 -0.41 -18.04 2.71
CA PRO A 245 0.73 -17.21 3.09
C PRO A 245 0.77 -15.89 2.33
N TYR A 246 -0.06 -15.69 1.31
CA TYR A 246 -0.01 -14.53 0.42
C TYR A 246 -0.78 -13.32 0.97
N VAL A 247 -0.38 -12.11 0.55
CA VAL A 247 -1.01 -10.84 0.94
C VAL A 247 -2.26 -10.58 0.09
N VAL A 248 -3.28 -11.44 0.20
CA VAL A 248 -4.48 -11.42 -0.67
C VAL A 248 -5.80 -11.17 0.07
N ILE A 249 -5.79 -11.08 1.40
CA ILE A 249 -7.00 -10.95 2.22
C ILE A 249 -7.88 -9.76 1.81
N SER A 250 -7.29 -8.61 1.53
CA SER A 250 -8.02 -7.42 1.09
C SER A 250 -8.63 -7.60 -0.30
N THR A 251 -7.93 -8.27 -1.22
CA THR A 251 -8.41 -8.59 -2.57
C THR A 251 -9.58 -9.57 -2.52
N VAL A 252 -9.45 -10.65 -1.75
CA VAL A 252 -10.51 -11.65 -1.56
C VAL A 252 -11.75 -10.99 -0.95
N THR A 253 -11.58 -10.23 0.14
CA THR A 253 -12.70 -9.54 0.81
C THR A 253 -13.42 -8.58 -0.15
N ARG A 254 -12.67 -7.83 -0.96
CA ARG A 254 -13.22 -6.88 -1.93
C ARG A 254 -14.00 -7.57 -3.04
N ARG A 255 -13.44 -8.64 -3.63
CA ARG A 255 -14.10 -9.42 -4.69
C ARG A 255 -15.41 -10.03 -4.18
N LEU A 256 -15.43 -10.57 -2.96
CA LEU A 256 -16.64 -11.09 -2.31
C LEU A 256 -17.69 -9.99 -2.07
N ALA A 257 -17.27 -8.83 -1.54
CA ALA A 257 -18.20 -7.73 -1.23
C ALA A 257 -18.86 -7.16 -2.50
N TRP A 258 -18.10 -7.05 -3.59
CA TRP A 258 -18.62 -6.56 -4.87
C TRP A 258 -19.50 -7.57 -5.59
N SER A 259 -19.15 -8.86 -5.56
CA SER A 259 -19.95 -9.89 -6.24
C SER A 259 -21.27 -10.18 -5.53
N THR A 260 -21.34 -9.98 -4.21
CA THR A 260 -22.53 -10.29 -3.41
C THR A 260 -23.31 -9.07 -2.95
N GLY A 261 -22.70 -7.88 -2.94
CA GLY A 261 -23.29 -6.68 -2.35
C GLY A 261 -23.39 -6.71 -0.83
N LYS A 262 -22.90 -7.77 -0.15
CA LYS A 262 -22.99 -7.94 1.30
C LYS A 262 -21.82 -7.28 2.05
N ASN A 263 -22.01 -7.08 3.35
CA ASN A 263 -20.90 -6.89 4.27
C ASN A 263 -20.10 -8.20 4.35
N VAL A 264 -18.78 -8.10 4.40
CA VAL A 264 -17.88 -9.27 4.34
C VAL A 264 -16.85 -9.20 5.44
N VAL A 265 -16.66 -10.34 6.11
CA VAL A 265 -15.58 -10.58 7.07
C VAL A 265 -14.74 -11.75 6.55
N VAL A 266 -13.43 -11.56 6.44
CA VAL A 266 -12.49 -12.61 6.04
C VAL A 266 -11.42 -12.75 7.12
N VAL A 267 -11.11 -13.99 7.49
CA VAL A 267 -9.99 -14.32 8.38
C VAL A 267 -8.95 -15.12 7.61
N ASN A 268 -7.68 -14.73 7.70
CA ASN A 268 -6.57 -15.50 7.17
C ASN A 268 -5.73 -16.08 8.31
N HIS A 269 -5.79 -17.41 8.46
CA HIS A 269 -5.00 -18.13 9.46
C HIS A 269 -3.60 -18.52 8.99
N GLY A 270 -3.30 -18.32 7.70
CA GLY A 270 -2.08 -18.84 7.06
C GLY A 270 -0.94 -17.84 6.91
N PHE A 271 -1.14 -16.57 7.27
CA PHE A 271 -0.15 -15.53 6.99
C PHE A 271 0.98 -15.47 8.04
N PHE A 272 0.60 -15.50 9.33
CA PHE A 272 1.52 -15.50 10.47
C PHE A 272 1.38 -16.80 11.27
N ASP A 273 2.47 -17.22 11.92
CA ASP A 273 2.47 -18.45 12.73
C ASP A 273 1.65 -18.31 14.01
N ASN A 274 1.71 -17.15 14.67
CA ASN A 274 1.12 -16.91 16.00
C ASN A 274 -0.03 -15.90 15.99
N SER A 275 -0.44 -15.43 14.82
CA SER A 275 -1.49 -14.42 14.68
C SER A 275 -2.33 -14.69 13.43
N ASP A 276 -3.56 -14.18 13.44
CA ASP A 276 -4.45 -14.19 12.30
C ASP A 276 -4.64 -12.77 11.78
N GLN A 277 -4.91 -12.67 10.48
CA GLN A 277 -5.37 -11.42 9.87
C GLN A 277 -6.90 -11.46 9.82
N VAL A 278 -7.56 -10.39 10.24
CA VAL A 278 -9.00 -10.20 10.09
C VAL A 278 -9.23 -8.97 9.22
N TYR A 279 -10.05 -9.10 8.18
CA TYR A 279 -10.40 -8.02 7.29
C TYR A 279 -11.91 -7.91 7.15
N VAL A 280 -12.43 -6.72 7.39
CA VAL A 280 -13.86 -6.42 7.39
C VAL A 280 -14.12 -5.33 6.36
N ARG A 281 -15.13 -5.53 5.54
CA ARG A 281 -15.63 -4.54 4.60
C ARG A 281 -17.12 -4.38 4.75
N SER A 282 -17.54 -3.13 4.87
CA SER A 282 -18.96 -2.78 4.84
C SER A 282 -19.33 -1.98 3.60
N ASN A 283 -20.54 -2.18 3.10
CA ASN A 283 -21.10 -1.40 2.00
C ASN A 283 -22.02 -0.27 2.47
N ASN A 284 -22.51 -0.33 3.71
CA ASN A 284 -23.56 0.55 4.23
C ASN A 284 -23.23 1.20 5.59
N LEU A 285 -22.19 0.75 6.30
CA LEU A 285 -21.86 1.22 7.65
C LEU A 285 -20.45 1.81 7.75
N SER A 286 -20.32 2.76 8.68
CA SER A 286 -19.01 3.27 9.11
C SER A 286 -18.38 2.33 10.14
N LEU A 287 -17.20 1.80 9.84
CA LEU A 287 -16.42 0.93 10.72
C LEU A 287 -15.52 1.72 11.70
N ASN A 288 -15.56 3.06 11.70
CA ASN A 288 -14.68 3.88 12.55
C ASN A 288 -14.83 3.56 14.04
N ASN A 289 -16.05 3.32 14.52
CA ASN A 289 -16.31 2.96 15.92
C ASN A 289 -15.78 1.56 16.26
N LEU A 290 -15.95 0.61 15.34
CA LEU A 290 -15.38 -0.74 15.48
C LEU A 290 -13.86 -0.68 15.53
N ILE A 291 -13.20 0.05 14.62
CA ILE A 291 -11.74 0.23 14.63
C ILE A 291 -11.25 0.80 15.97
N LYS A 292 -11.93 1.83 16.50
CA LYS A 292 -11.58 2.41 17.81
C LYS A 292 -11.70 1.39 18.94
N ARG A 293 -12.78 0.60 18.95
CA ARG A 293 -13.01 -0.44 19.95
C ARG A 293 -11.94 -1.53 19.88
N VAL A 294 -11.65 -2.04 18.69
CA VAL A 294 -10.62 -3.06 18.46
C VAL A 294 -9.24 -2.57 18.90
N LYS A 295 -8.88 -1.30 18.63
CA LYS A 295 -7.64 -0.69 19.15
C LYS A 295 -7.62 -0.62 20.67
N SER A 296 -8.75 -0.38 21.34
CA SER A 296 -8.81 -0.32 22.81
C SER A 296 -8.49 -1.66 23.49
N TYR A 297 -8.62 -2.77 22.77
CA TYR A 297 -8.19 -4.10 23.22
C TYR A 297 -6.69 -4.35 23.04
N GLY A 298 -5.94 -3.38 22.51
CA GLY A 298 -4.50 -3.50 22.25
C GLY A 298 -4.16 -4.24 20.96
N PHE A 299 -5.13 -4.50 20.09
CA PHE A 299 -4.89 -5.12 18.79
C PHE A 299 -4.35 -4.13 17.77
N ASN A 300 -3.49 -4.62 16.87
CA ASN A 300 -3.05 -3.83 15.72
C ASN A 300 -4.18 -3.80 14.69
N ALA A 301 -4.92 -2.70 14.66
CA ALA A 301 -6.04 -2.51 13.73
C ALA A 301 -6.04 -1.11 13.10
N GLY A 302 -6.60 -1.01 11.90
CA GLY A 302 -6.71 0.24 11.16
C GLY A 302 -7.63 0.09 9.95
N GLY A 303 -7.78 1.16 9.18
CA GLY A 303 -8.58 1.12 7.96
C GLY A 303 -9.20 2.47 7.59
N LYS A 304 -10.21 2.41 6.70
CA LYS A 304 -10.96 3.56 6.19
C LYS A 304 -12.39 3.51 6.73
N ASN A 305 -13.23 4.49 6.37
CA ASN A 305 -14.60 4.58 6.86
C ASN A 305 -15.39 3.26 6.72
N ASN A 306 -15.18 2.48 5.66
CA ASN A 306 -15.94 1.27 5.37
C ASN A 306 -15.09 -0.01 5.35
N VAL A 307 -13.86 0.05 5.85
CA VAL A 307 -12.89 -1.05 5.83
C VAL A 307 -12.11 -1.09 7.13
N MET A 308 -11.97 -2.26 7.73
CA MET A 308 -11.06 -2.51 8.85
C MET A 308 -10.14 -3.69 8.51
N GLY A 309 -8.85 -3.56 8.79
CA GLY A 309 -7.91 -4.66 8.89
C GLY A 309 -7.38 -4.76 10.32
N ALA A 310 -7.15 -5.97 10.81
CA ALA A 310 -6.55 -6.23 12.11
C ALA A 310 -5.61 -7.44 12.06
N ILE A 311 -4.56 -7.39 12.89
CA ILE A 311 -3.70 -8.54 13.20
C ILE A 311 -3.91 -8.87 14.68
N VAL A 312 -4.32 -10.09 14.96
CA VAL A 312 -4.67 -10.54 16.32
C VAL A 312 -3.98 -11.85 16.67
N PRO A 313 -3.57 -12.06 17.93
CA PRO A 313 -3.12 -13.38 18.40
C PRO A 313 -4.18 -14.45 18.14
N LYS A 314 -3.77 -15.65 17.70
CA LYS A 314 -4.71 -16.74 17.34
C LYS A 314 -5.71 -17.07 18.45
N ASN A 315 -5.31 -17.01 19.71
CA ASN A 315 -6.18 -17.26 20.86
C ASN A 315 -7.17 -16.12 21.17
N LYS A 316 -7.18 -15.06 20.36
CA LYS A 316 -8.07 -13.89 20.48
C LYS A 316 -8.91 -13.67 19.21
N THR A 317 -8.76 -14.50 18.19
CA THR A 317 -9.49 -14.39 16.92
C THR A 317 -11.00 -14.47 17.14
N ASP A 318 -11.48 -15.46 17.89
CA ASP A 318 -12.93 -15.64 18.15
C ASP A 318 -13.54 -14.45 18.89
N HIS A 319 -12.84 -13.90 19.89
CA HIS A 319 -13.28 -12.70 20.60
C HIS A 319 -13.41 -11.48 19.68
N LEU A 320 -12.47 -11.30 18.74
CA LEU A 320 -12.59 -10.23 17.74
C LEU A 320 -13.76 -10.48 16.79
N LEU A 321 -13.99 -11.73 16.37
CA LEU A 321 -15.12 -12.06 15.49
C LEU A 321 -16.46 -11.79 16.17
N GLU A 322 -16.63 -12.13 17.44
CA GLU A 322 -17.82 -11.80 18.22
C GLU A 322 -18.10 -10.29 18.20
N GLU A 323 -17.09 -9.45 18.49
CA GLU A 323 -17.21 -7.99 18.44
C GLU A 323 -17.61 -7.45 17.05
N VAL A 324 -17.09 -8.07 15.99
CA VAL A 324 -17.43 -7.70 14.62
C VAL A 324 -18.88 -8.05 14.29
N PHE A 325 -19.34 -9.25 14.65
CA PHE A 325 -20.70 -9.69 14.38
C PHE A 325 -21.73 -8.97 15.25
N ASP A 326 -21.41 -8.68 16.51
CA ASP A 326 -22.24 -7.86 17.40
C ASP A 326 -22.38 -6.44 16.87
N PHE A 327 -21.30 -5.86 16.32
CA PHE A 327 -21.34 -4.55 15.67
C PHE A 327 -22.33 -4.51 14.50
N PHE A 328 -22.32 -5.53 13.63
CA PHE A 328 -23.27 -5.60 12.52
C PHE A 328 -24.70 -5.86 12.99
N SER A 329 -24.88 -6.74 13.98
CA SER A 329 -26.20 -7.05 14.54
C SER A 329 -26.87 -5.85 15.20
N ALA A 330 -26.11 -5.04 15.96
CA ALA A 330 -26.62 -3.82 16.59
C ALA A 330 -27.08 -2.77 15.57
N ALA A 331 -26.38 -2.68 14.43
CA ALA A 331 -26.71 -1.75 13.36
C ALA A 331 -28.01 -2.13 12.61
N ASP A 332 -28.28 -3.43 12.45
CA ASP A 332 -29.51 -3.92 11.83
C ASP A 332 -30.73 -3.84 12.77
N GLY A 333 -30.50 -3.78 14.09
CA GLY A 333 -31.53 -3.72 15.13
C GLY A 333 -32.08 -2.32 15.48
N GLY A 334 -31.52 -1.23 14.93
CA GLY A 334 -32.06 0.13 15.09
C GLY A 334 -31.75 0.86 16.40
N GLU A 335 -30.70 0.47 17.14
CA GLU A 335 -30.18 1.25 18.27
C GLU A 335 -28.75 1.73 18.02
N MET A 336 -28.61 2.86 17.31
CA MET A 336 -27.43 3.74 17.38
C MET A 336 -27.85 5.19 17.30
#